data_AF-A0A7S2KT50-F1
#
_entry.id   AF-A0A7S2KT50-F1
#
_cell.length_a   1.000
_cell.length_b   1.000
_cell.length_c   1.000
_cell.angle_alpha   90.00
_cell.angle_beta   90.00
_cell.angle_gamma   90.00
#
_symmetry.space_group_name_H-M   'P 1'
#
loop_
_entity.id
_entity.type
_entity.pdbx_description
1 polymer ?
#
loop_
_entity_poly.entity_id
_entity_poly.type
_entity_poly.pdbx_seq_one_letter_code
_entity_poly.pdbx_strand_id
1 'polypeptide(L)'
;SLLCCWLIRLSSWYIMATFIGGPGTRLPFAVESFLGWSLCISCLGVSGYHYVKSVIFSSRRIRQLVHSVLGGWLLTSNTFDNDAELDWIPLTTHTRAEVERCTPWQRYLSLVQVLELRYPDALLPILPPVTSQSGSLANNEAREVATTIDRQVSNVADIEMVKRKADDELMRALRQDDVCRRLASLAMRPYRATIQTTTSITTETKSVKTSMGDSMSGSNLISNKLCSSAPVQTEKHESSENIQTTLLEQLPHNRLLRRISRMWKFALILPSLKDAKAFHRVPTNPAGIVATKCSKRHENDANYPYQISIIMPAFYEKGNHLIAKLTKALETSNDPDEIEVVIVDAGGCTDLEKVVSLGSNEKQFGKISIISFTDGGGRGPCLNFGAANATGRILTFCHSDTTLPKHWDRSIVSTLEHDGMDDDDLFQLGKIRSNSCAFAFGIDTSPAGLAMPFTATSQSTSYPTSSYFPPGIRAVEAT
;
A
#
# COMPACT_ATOMS: atom_id res chain seq x y z
N SER A 1 -24.26 -14.53 14.34
CA SER A 1 -24.51 -13.73 15.55
C SER A 1 -25.26 -14.48 16.64
N LEU A 2 -26.39 -15.15 16.35
CA LEU A 2 -27.13 -15.96 17.35
C LEU A 2 -26.35 -17.19 17.88
N LEU A 3 -25.46 -17.79 17.07
CA LEU A 3 -24.60 -18.91 17.51
C LEU A 3 -23.53 -18.47 18.54
N CYS A 4 -23.05 -17.23 18.46
CA CYS A 4 -22.10 -16.67 19.43
C CYS A 4 -22.77 -16.37 20.78
N CYS A 5 -24.00 -15.87 20.76
CA CYS A 5 -24.77 -15.62 22.00
C CYS A 5 -25.18 -16.93 22.70
N TRP A 6 -25.32 -18.03 21.98
CA TRP A 6 -25.69 -19.33 22.56
C TRP A 6 -24.50 -20.00 23.27
N LEU A 7 -23.28 -19.87 22.73
CA LEU A 7 -22.06 -20.41 23.34
C LEU A 7 -21.62 -19.66 24.60
N ILE A 8 -21.91 -18.35 24.70
CA ILE A 8 -21.61 -17.54 25.90
C ILE A 8 -22.57 -17.88 27.07
N ARG A 9 -23.74 -18.47 26.80
CA ARG A 9 -24.74 -18.80 27.84
C ARG A 9 -24.56 -20.17 28.50
N LEU A 10 -23.69 -21.03 27.96
CA LEU A 10 -23.44 -22.38 28.50
C LEU A 10 -22.25 -22.47 29.47
N SER A 11 -21.49 -21.39 29.68
CA SER A 11 -20.32 -21.37 30.58
C SER A 11 -20.63 -20.86 32.01
N SER A 12 -21.86 -21.02 32.48
CA SER A 12 -22.23 -20.73 33.87
C SER A 12 -22.05 -21.97 34.75
N TRP A 13 -20.83 -22.46 34.87
CA TRP A 13 -20.42 -23.37 35.94
C TRP A 13 -19.32 -22.69 36.75
N TYR A 14 -19.64 -22.51 38.04
CA TYR A 14 -18.81 -21.90 39.07
C TYR A 14 -17.53 -22.72 39.32
N ILE A 15 -16.46 -22.02 39.70
CA ILE A 15 -15.15 -22.46 40.24
C ILE A 15 -13.99 -22.32 39.23
N MET A 16 -12.98 -21.55 39.66
CA MET A 16 -11.68 -21.19 39.03
C MET A 16 -11.65 -19.89 38.22
N ALA A 17 -11.77 -18.77 38.94
CA ALA A 17 -11.49 -17.43 38.43
C ALA A 17 -10.41 -16.74 39.29
N THR A 18 -9.18 -17.25 39.24
CA THR A 18 -7.95 -16.54 39.59
C THR A 18 -6.79 -17.28 38.88
N PHE A 19 -5.93 -16.58 38.14
CA PHE A 19 -4.75 -17.11 37.40
C PHE A 19 -4.93 -17.66 35.97
N ILE A 20 -5.66 -16.97 35.08
CA ILE A 20 -5.43 -17.15 33.64
C ILE A 20 -5.11 -15.79 33.02
N GLY A 21 -3.85 -15.58 32.62
CA GLY A 21 -3.43 -14.41 31.84
C GLY A 21 -2.38 -13.52 32.52
N GLY A 22 -1.28 -14.09 33.03
CA GLY A 22 -0.09 -13.33 33.41
C GLY A 22 1.06 -13.56 32.42
N PRO A 23 2.04 -12.64 32.31
CA PRO A 23 3.26 -12.88 31.53
C PRO A 23 3.96 -14.14 32.06
N GLY A 24 4.00 -15.20 31.24
CA GLY A 24 4.60 -16.49 31.59
C GLY A 24 3.62 -17.68 31.72
N THR A 25 2.30 -17.48 31.67
CA THR A 25 1.37 -18.61 31.69
C THR A 25 1.03 -19.08 30.28
N ARG A 26 1.41 -20.32 29.93
CA ARG A 26 0.92 -21.00 28.71
C ARG A 26 -0.52 -21.47 28.94
N LEU A 27 -1.41 -21.20 27.98
CA LEU A 27 -2.73 -21.82 27.98
C LEU A 27 -2.58 -23.34 27.85
N PRO A 28 -3.46 -24.15 28.45
CA PRO A 28 -3.49 -25.58 28.18
C PRO A 28 -3.59 -25.83 26.67
N PHE A 29 -2.79 -26.77 26.15
CA PHE A 29 -2.68 -27.07 24.71
C PHE A 29 -4.05 -27.22 24.01
N ALA A 30 -5.03 -27.80 24.70
CA ALA A 30 -6.40 -27.94 24.18
C ALA A 30 -7.09 -26.60 23.93
N VAL A 31 -6.87 -25.60 24.79
CA VAL A 31 -7.46 -24.24 24.66
C VAL A 31 -6.78 -23.47 23.53
N GLU A 32 -5.46 -23.55 23.44
CA GLU A 32 -4.69 -22.94 22.34
C GLU A 32 -5.08 -23.54 20.98
N SER A 33 -5.20 -24.86 20.92
CA SER A 33 -5.68 -25.57 19.73
C SER A 33 -7.10 -25.15 19.37
N PHE A 34 -8.02 -25.11 20.33
CA PHE A 34 -9.40 -24.70 20.09
C PHE A 34 -9.52 -23.25 19.57
N LEU A 35 -8.74 -22.32 20.13
CA LEU A 35 -8.69 -20.94 19.64
C LEU A 35 -8.12 -20.86 18.22
N GLY A 36 -7.07 -21.64 17.91
CA GLY A 36 -6.51 -21.73 16.57
C GLY A 36 -7.51 -22.27 15.53
N TRP A 37 -8.23 -23.34 15.88
CA TRP A 37 -9.27 -23.90 15.02
C TRP A 37 -10.48 -22.96 14.85
N SER A 38 -10.91 -22.30 15.92
CA SER A 38 -11.99 -21.30 15.87
C SER A 38 -11.64 -20.14 14.95
N LEU A 39 -10.41 -19.61 15.05
CA LEU A 39 -9.92 -18.56 14.17
C LEU A 39 -9.88 -19.05 12.71
N CYS A 40 -9.34 -20.24 12.45
CA CYS A 40 -9.26 -20.82 11.10
C CYS A 40 -10.65 -21.00 10.47
N ILE A 41 -11.62 -21.54 11.21
CA ILE A 41 -13.01 -21.72 10.74
C ILE A 41 -13.67 -20.36 10.49
N SER A 42 -13.40 -19.36 11.32
CA SER A 42 -13.94 -18.00 11.11
C SER A 42 -13.38 -17.36 9.83
N CYS A 43 -12.08 -17.49 9.57
CA CYS A 43 -11.44 -16.98 8.35
C CYS A 43 -11.96 -17.69 7.09
N LEU A 44 -12.13 -19.02 7.15
CA LEU A 44 -12.72 -19.81 6.06
C LEU A 44 -14.19 -19.46 5.85
N GLY A 45 -14.96 -19.21 6.91
CA GLY A 45 -16.36 -18.80 6.83
C GLY A 45 -16.53 -17.45 6.16
N VAL A 46 -15.73 -16.45 6.53
CA VAL A 46 -15.76 -15.11 5.91
C VAL A 46 -15.31 -15.20 4.45
N SER A 47 -14.20 -15.90 4.17
CA SER A 47 -13.69 -16.06 2.80
C SER A 47 -14.68 -16.82 1.91
N GLY A 48 -15.27 -17.90 2.42
CA GLY A 48 -16.30 -18.69 1.74
C GLY A 48 -17.57 -17.88 1.48
N TYR A 49 -18.02 -17.07 2.44
CA TYR A 49 -19.15 -16.16 2.25
C TYR A 49 -18.90 -15.15 1.12
N HIS A 50 -17.74 -14.50 1.11
CA HIS A 50 -17.41 -13.55 0.04
C HIS A 50 -17.24 -14.24 -1.31
N TYR A 51 -16.68 -15.45 -1.35
CA TYR A 51 -16.57 -16.25 -2.57
C TYR A 51 -17.96 -16.62 -3.11
N VAL A 52 -18.83 -17.18 -2.27
CA VAL A 52 -20.20 -17.56 -2.64
C VAL A 52 -21.01 -16.34 -3.07
N LYS A 53 -20.93 -15.23 -2.32
CA LYS A 53 -21.56 -13.96 -2.70
C LYS A 53 -21.05 -13.52 -4.08
N SER A 54 -19.74 -13.49 -4.30
CA SER A 54 -19.16 -13.08 -5.59
C SER A 54 -19.60 -14.00 -6.75
N VAL A 55 -19.61 -15.32 -6.56
CA VAL A 55 -20.01 -16.30 -7.59
C VAL A 55 -21.50 -16.23 -7.91
N ILE A 56 -22.36 -16.17 -6.88
CA ILE A 56 -23.81 -16.10 -7.06
C ILE A 56 -24.23 -14.76 -7.67
N PHE A 57 -23.64 -13.65 -7.21
CA PHE A 57 -23.98 -12.34 -7.74
C PHE A 57 -23.35 -12.06 -9.11
N SER A 58 -22.22 -12.68 -9.47
CA SER A 58 -21.61 -12.48 -10.80
C SER A 58 -22.26 -13.31 -11.92
N SER A 59 -22.87 -14.47 -11.60
CA SER A 59 -23.47 -15.35 -12.61
C SER A 59 -24.94 -15.02 -12.88
N ARG A 60 -25.22 -14.45 -14.07
CA ARG A 60 -26.59 -14.18 -14.56
C ARG A 60 -27.48 -15.43 -14.57
N ARG A 61 -26.92 -16.62 -14.86
CA ARG A 61 -27.65 -17.90 -14.87
C ARG A 61 -28.09 -18.34 -13.47
N ILE A 62 -27.23 -18.15 -12.46
CA ILE A 62 -27.57 -18.52 -11.08
C ILE A 62 -28.64 -17.56 -10.53
N ARG A 63 -28.55 -16.26 -10.86
CA ARG A 63 -29.61 -15.31 -10.50
C ARG A 63 -30.99 -15.73 -11.02
N GLN A 64 -31.09 -16.17 -12.28
CA GLN A 64 -32.35 -16.64 -12.86
C GLN A 64 -32.86 -17.93 -12.21
N LEU A 65 -31.96 -18.87 -11.90
CA LEU A 65 -32.30 -20.14 -11.24
C LEU A 65 -32.77 -19.93 -9.79
N VAL A 66 -32.08 -19.06 -9.04
CA VAL A 66 -32.47 -18.67 -7.68
C VAL A 66 -33.82 -17.96 -7.69
N HIS A 67 -34.07 -17.10 -8.69
CA HIS A 67 -35.37 -16.46 -8.87
C HIS A 67 -36.51 -17.44 -9.21
N SER A 68 -36.20 -18.53 -9.94
CA SER A 68 -37.20 -19.53 -10.29
C SER A 68 -37.47 -20.53 -9.18
N VAL A 69 -36.48 -20.80 -8.31
CA VAL A 69 -36.59 -21.78 -7.22
C VAL A 69 -37.13 -21.17 -5.93
N LEU A 70 -36.79 -19.92 -5.60
CA LEU A 70 -37.26 -19.24 -4.38
C LEU A 70 -38.57 -18.45 -4.54
N GLY A 71 -39.29 -18.68 -5.64
CA GLY A 71 -40.71 -18.33 -5.84
C GLY A 71 -41.22 -17.09 -5.12
N GLY A 72 -41.02 -15.90 -5.72
CA GLY A 72 -41.87 -14.70 -5.60
C GLY A 72 -42.25 -14.09 -4.24
N TRP A 73 -42.00 -14.74 -3.11
CA TRP A 73 -42.69 -14.44 -1.85
C TRP A 73 -41.85 -13.65 -0.84
N LEU A 74 -40.56 -13.41 -1.12
CA LEU A 74 -39.65 -12.80 -0.14
C LEU A 74 -39.08 -11.43 -0.49
N LEU A 75 -39.47 -10.80 -1.61
CA LEU A 75 -39.07 -9.43 -1.93
C LEU A 75 -40.17 -8.64 -2.65
N THR A 76 -41.21 -8.27 -1.90
CA THR A 76 -42.00 -7.06 -2.18
C THR A 76 -41.71 -6.03 -1.09
N SER A 77 -40.52 -5.44 -1.09
CA SER A 77 -40.33 -4.09 -0.58
C SER A 77 -39.10 -3.44 -1.21
N ASN A 78 -39.31 -2.20 -1.65
CA ASN A 78 -38.32 -1.22 -2.12
C ASN A 78 -37.55 -1.54 -3.41
N THR A 79 -38.15 -1.09 -4.52
CA THR A 79 -37.41 -0.40 -5.58
C THR A 79 -36.76 0.86 -5.01
N PHE A 80 -35.65 0.70 -4.30
CA PHE A 80 -34.66 1.76 -4.18
C PHE A 80 -33.66 1.57 -5.31
N ASP A 81 -33.62 2.55 -6.19
CA ASP A 81 -32.62 2.75 -7.24
C ASP A 81 -31.27 3.12 -6.58
N ASN A 82 -30.76 2.21 -5.73
CA ASN A 82 -29.46 2.36 -5.07
C ASN A 82 -28.37 1.78 -5.99
N ASP A 83 -28.12 2.47 -7.09
CA ASP A 83 -26.85 2.40 -7.83
C ASP A 83 -25.70 3.09 -7.06
N ALA A 84 -26.00 3.62 -5.85
CA ALA A 84 -25.13 4.48 -5.06
C ALA A 84 -24.45 3.76 -3.88
N GLU A 85 -23.80 2.62 -4.11
CA GLU A 85 -22.66 2.15 -3.29
C GLU A 85 -22.02 0.93 -3.94
N LEU A 86 -21.42 1.12 -5.12
CA LEU A 86 -20.42 0.16 -5.57
C LEU A 86 -19.23 0.27 -4.61
N ASP A 87 -19.18 -0.63 -3.63
CA ASP A 87 -18.05 -0.80 -2.71
C ASP A 87 -16.74 -0.63 -3.48
N TRP A 88 -15.99 0.43 -3.18
CA TRP A 88 -14.71 0.67 -3.81
C TRP A 88 -13.78 -0.51 -3.48
N ILE A 89 -13.42 -1.29 -4.49
CA ILE A 89 -12.47 -2.40 -4.35
C ILE A 89 -11.09 -1.92 -4.83
N PRO A 90 -10.07 -1.95 -3.97
CA PRO A 90 -8.70 -1.64 -4.38
C PRO A 90 -8.20 -2.66 -5.41
N LEU A 91 -7.54 -2.20 -6.47
CA LEU A 91 -6.89 -3.09 -7.45
C LEU A 91 -5.59 -3.72 -6.92
N THR A 92 -4.99 -3.11 -5.89
CA THR A 92 -3.74 -3.57 -5.27
C THR A 92 -3.79 -3.32 -3.76
N THR A 93 -3.06 -4.12 -2.99
CA THR A 93 -2.82 -3.80 -1.57
C THR A 93 -1.87 -2.60 -1.49
N HIS A 94 -2.12 -1.71 -0.53
CA HIS A 94 -1.30 -0.50 -0.32
C HIS A 94 -0.87 -0.43 1.14
N THR A 95 0.36 0.01 1.39
CA THR A 95 0.80 0.26 2.77
C THR A 95 0.16 1.54 3.30
N ARG A 96 -0.16 1.59 4.59
CA ARG A 96 -0.70 2.81 5.22
C ARG A 96 0.24 4.01 5.08
N ALA A 97 1.55 3.77 5.20
CA ALA A 97 2.57 4.80 5.02
C ALA A 97 2.51 5.45 3.63
N GLU A 98 2.27 4.67 2.58
CA GLU A 98 2.09 5.22 1.23
C GLU A 98 0.81 6.03 1.09
N VAL A 99 -0.26 5.63 1.79
CA VAL A 99 -1.54 6.36 1.84
C VAL A 99 -1.40 7.72 2.56
N GLU A 100 -0.43 7.85 3.47
CA GLU A 100 -0.23 9.08 4.24
C GLU A 100 0.85 10.01 3.63
N ARG A 101 1.80 9.47 2.83
CA ARG A 101 2.91 10.25 2.22
C ARG A 101 2.51 11.24 1.15
N CYS A 102 1.39 11.01 0.45
CA CYS A 102 0.97 11.86 -0.67
C CYS A 102 -0.53 12.16 -0.59
N THR A 103 -0.92 13.35 -1.00
CA THR A 103 -2.35 13.67 -1.14
C THR A 103 -2.94 12.89 -2.33
N PRO A 104 -4.26 12.60 -2.33
CA PRO A 104 -4.94 12.00 -3.47
C PRO A 104 -4.66 12.73 -4.79
N TRP A 105 -4.59 14.06 -4.75
CA TRP A 105 -4.23 14.91 -5.89
C TRP A 105 -2.80 14.66 -6.39
N GLN A 106 -1.80 14.60 -5.50
CA GLN A 106 -0.42 14.30 -5.89
C GLN A 106 -0.30 12.94 -6.59
N ARG A 107 -1.02 11.93 -6.11
CA ARG A 107 -1.03 10.61 -6.75
C ARG A 107 -1.68 10.62 -8.12
N TYR A 108 -2.75 11.40 -8.27
CA TYR A 108 -3.37 11.62 -9.57
C TYR A 108 -2.38 12.31 -10.54
N LEU A 109 -1.63 13.32 -10.09
CA LEU A 109 -0.60 13.96 -10.91
C LEU A 109 0.51 12.97 -11.31
N SER A 110 0.96 12.12 -10.38
CA SER A 110 1.91 11.05 -10.70
C SER A 110 1.35 10.06 -11.71
N LEU A 111 0.06 9.71 -11.62
CA LEU A 111 -0.59 8.86 -12.61
C LEU A 111 -0.56 9.50 -14.00
N VAL A 112 -0.93 10.78 -14.09
CA VAL A 112 -0.91 11.54 -15.35
C VAL A 112 0.50 11.55 -15.93
N GLN A 113 1.53 11.85 -15.13
CA GLN A 113 2.92 11.88 -15.59
C GLN A 113 3.39 10.51 -16.14
N VAL A 114 3.02 9.41 -15.46
CA VAL A 114 3.36 8.06 -15.93
C VAL A 114 2.62 7.73 -17.23
N LEU A 115 1.35 8.11 -17.35
CA LEU A 115 0.57 7.93 -18.58
C LEU A 115 1.12 8.78 -19.72
N GLU A 116 1.49 10.05 -19.50
CA GLU A 116 2.10 10.90 -20.52
C GLU A 116 3.42 10.32 -21.03
N LEU A 117 4.25 9.80 -20.12
CA LEU A 117 5.58 9.28 -20.45
C LEU A 117 5.52 7.91 -21.15
N ARG A 118 4.66 6.99 -20.68
CA ARG A 118 4.65 5.58 -21.12
C ARG A 118 3.49 5.22 -22.04
N TYR A 119 2.37 5.95 -21.96
CA TYR A 119 1.11 5.62 -22.62
C TYR A 119 0.40 6.89 -23.15
N PRO A 120 1.06 7.73 -23.98
CA PRO A 120 0.47 9.00 -24.42
C PRO A 120 -0.87 8.82 -25.13
N ASP A 121 -1.04 7.71 -25.86
CA ASP A 121 -2.28 7.36 -26.55
C ASP A 121 -3.47 7.13 -25.58
N ALA A 122 -3.21 6.73 -24.34
CA ALA A 122 -4.25 6.56 -23.31
C ALA A 122 -4.86 7.91 -22.85
N LEU A 123 -4.20 9.02 -23.15
CA LEU A 123 -4.65 10.37 -22.79
C LEU A 123 -5.38 11.09 -23.94
N LEU A 124 -5.46 10.51 -25.14
CA LEU A 124 -6.30 11.06 -26.19
C LEU A 124 -7.79 10.73 -25.93
N PRO A 125 -8.76 11.62 -26.24
CA PRO A 125 -8.68 13.04 -26.56
C PRO A 125 -8.89 13.92 -25.30
N ILE A 126 -8.38 13.49 -24.15
CA ILE A 126 -8.62 14.15 -22.85
C ILE A 126 -8.05 15.56 -22.86
N LEU A 127 -6.87 15.72 -23.46
CA LEU A 127 -6.25 17.01 -23.66
C LEU A 127 -6.98 17.76 -24.79
N PRO A 128 -7.49 18.99 -24.56
CA PRO A 128 -7.84 19.84 -25.68
C PRO A 128 -6.60 19.95 -26.58
N PRO A 129 -6.77 20.03 -27.91
CA PRO A 129 -5.63 20.31 -28.78
C PRO A 129 -4.91 21.51 -28.18
N VAL A 130 -3.61 21.37 -27.93
CA VAL A 130 -2.80 22.45 -27.38
C VAL A 130 -2.92 23.59 -28.38
N THR A 131 -3.84 24.52 -28.11
CA THR A 131 -3.88 25.80 -28.79
C THR A 131 -2.60 26.46 -28.34
N SER A 132 -1.58 26.33 -29.17
CA SER A 132 -0.30 27.00 -29.03
C SER A 132 -0.56 28.50 -29.07
N GLN A 133 -0.96 29.05 -27.93
CA GLN A 133 -0.77 30.45 -27.61
C GLN A 133 0.73 30.63 -27.33
N SER A 134 1.50 30.71 -28.40
CA SER A 134 2.86 31.24 -28.36
C SER A 134 3.15 31.89 -29.70
N GLY A 135 3.49 33.17 -29.62
CA GLY A 135 3.82 33.97 -30.77
C GLY A 135 4.95 33.36 -31.60
N SER A 136 4.80 33.52 -32.91
CA SER A 136 5.86 33.98 -33.80
C SER A 136 7.25 33.32 -33.64
N LEU A 137 7.35 32.00 -33.54
CA LEU A 137 8.56 31.31 -33.99
C LEU A 137 8.17 30.06 -34.80
N ALA A 138 8.53 30.13 -36.07
CA ALA A 138 8.09 29.26 -37.15
C ALA A 138 8.76 27.89 -37.10
N ASN A 139 8.04 26.87 -36.63
CA ASN A 139 8.33 25.48 -36.96
C ASN A 139 7.16 24.93 -37.78
N ASN A 140 7.36 24.82 -39.10
CA ASN A 140 6.35 24.37 -40.06
C ASN A 140 5.91 22.90 -39.83
N GLU A 141 6.74 22.07 -39.21
CA GLU A 141 6.44 20.64 -38.96
C GLU A 141 5.32 20.42 -37.94
N ALA A 142 5.28 21.22 -36.86
CA ALA A 142 4.20 21.09 -35.85
C ALA A 142 2.83 21.52 -36.42
N ARG A 143 2.83 22.41 -37.42
CA ARG A 143 1.62 22.89 -38.08
C ARG A 143 1.04 21.86 -39.05
N GLU A 144 1.88 21.03 -39.67
CA GLU A 144 1.45 19.95 -40.57
C GLU A 144 0.80 18.79 -39.80
N VAL A 145 1.33 18.44 -38.63
CA VAL A 145 0.71 17.41 -37.76
C VAL A 145 -0.64 17.88 -37.19
N ALA A 146 -0.73 19.14 -36.75
CA ALA A 146 -1.98 19.69 -36.21
C ALA A 146 -3.08 19.82 -37.29
N THR A 147 -2.73 20.26 -38.50
CA THR A 147 -3.69 20.42 -39.61
C THR A 147 -4.16 19.07 -40.18
N THR A 148 -3.32 18.03 -40.14
CA THR A 148 -3.72 16.69 -40.56
C THR A 148 -4.76 16.07 -39.62
N ILE A 149 -4.60 16.28 -38.31
CA ILE A 149 -5.56 15.82 -37.30
C ILE A 149 -6.89 16.58 -37.42
N ASP A 150 -6.86 17.91 -37.61
CA ASP A 150 -8.09 18.71 -37.67
C ASP A 150 -8.92 18.43 -38.95
N ARG A 151 -8.25 18.06 -40.05
CA ARG A 151 -8.90 17.73 -41.33
C ARG A 151 -9.44 16.29 -41.36
N GLN A 152 -8.87 15.37 -40.57
CA GLN A 152 -9.34 13.98 -40.46
C GLN A 152 -10.53 13.79 -39.52
N VAL A 153 -10.87 14.75 -38.65
CA VAL A 153 -11.86 14.55 -37.58
C VAL A 153 -13.25 15.13 -37.92
N SER A 154 -13.53 15.36 -39.21
CA SER A 154 -14.86 15.83 -39.66
C SER A 154 -15.96 14.76 -39.60
N ASN A 155 -15.60 13.49 -39.39
CA ASN A 155 -16.56 12.40 -39.28
C ASN A 155 -16.74 11.97 -37.81
N VAL A 156 -17.99 11.98 -37.34
CA VAL A 156 -18.35 11.54 -35.98
C VAL A 156 -17.88 10.10 -35.70
N ALA A 157 -17.82 9.26 -36.73
CA ALA A 157 -17.31 7.89 -36.64
C ALA A 157 -15.83 7.83 -36.23
N ASP A 158 -15.00 8.76 -36.72
CA ASP A 158 -13.56 8.78 -36.44
C ASP A 158 -13.29 9.23 -35.00
N ILE A 159 -14.08 10.17 -34.48
CA ILE A 159 -14.01 10.60 -33.07
C ILE A 159 -14.30 9.42 -32.13
N GLU A 160 -15.34 8.64 -32.43
CA GLU A 160 -15.72 7.50 -31.60
C GLU A 160 -14.67 6.39 -31.67
N MET A 161 -14.08 6.15 -32.84
CA MET A 161 -12.97 5.21 -33.01
C MET A 161 -11.74 5.62 -32.20
N VAL A 162 -11.36 6.92 -32.23
CA VAL A 162 -10.23 7.45 -31.46
C VAL A 162 -10.47 7.32 -29.96
N LYS A 163 -11.71 7.61 -29.48
CA LYS A 163 -12.08 7.43 -28.07
C LYS A 163 -11.94 5.97 -27.63
N ARG A 164 -12.46 5.03 -28.43
CA ARG A 164 -12.35 3.58 -28.14
C ARG A 164 -10.91 3.12 -28.09
N LYS A 165 -10.09 3.51 -29.08
CA LYS A 165 -8.66 3.18 -29.10
C LYS A 165 -7.96 3.66 -27.83
N ALA A 166 -8.24 4.89 -27.40
CA ALA A 166 -7.64 5.41 -26.19
C ALA A 166 -8.21 4.77 -24.90
N ASP A 167 -9.46 4.31 -24.91
CA ASP A 167 -10.06 3.56 -23.80
C ASP A 167 -9.34 2.21 -23.68
N ASP A 168 -9.11 1.54 -24.80
CA ASP A 168 -8.37 0.27 -24.86
C ASP A 168 -6.92 0.43 -24.38
N GLU A 169 -6.23 1.50 -24.79
CA GLU A 169 -4.88 1.83 -24.32
C GLU A 169 -4.84 2.14 -22.82
N LEU A 170 -5.82 2.88 -22.30
CA LEU A 170 -5.91 3.13 -20.86
C LEU A 170 -6.18 1.83 -20.08
N MET A 171 -7.07 0.95 -20.56
CA MET A 171 -7.28 -0.36 -19.95
C MET A 171 -6.01 -1.19 -19.97
N ARG A 172 -5.28 -1.16 -21.08
CA ARG A 172 -4.03 -1.87 -21.26
C ARG A 172 -3.01 -1.39 -20.22
N ALA A 173 -2.82 -0.08 -20.08
CA ALA A 173 -1.94 0.52 -19.07
C ALA A 173 -2.35 0.11 -17.64
N LEU A 174 -3.63 0.20 -17.29
CA LEU A 174 -4.13 -0.18 -15.96
C LEU A 174 -4.04 -1.68 -15.65
N ARG A 175 -3.98 -2.55 -16.67
CA ARG A 175 -3.85 -4.00 -16.48
C ARG A 175 -2.40 -4.48 -16.47
N GLN A 176 -1.55 -3.85 -17.29
CA GLN A 176 -0.19 -4.30 -17.55
C GLN A 176 0.87 -3.56 -16.72
N ASP A 177 0.61 -2.31 -16.33
CA ASP A 177 1.56 -1.52 -15.57
C ASP A 177 1.12 -1.43 -14.10
N ASP A 178 1.87 -2.12 -13.23
CA ASP A 178 1.65 -2.12 -11.79
C ASP A 178 1.63 -0.70 -11.21
N VAL A 179 2.47 0.20 -11.74
CA VAL A 179 2.55 1.59 -11.27
C VAL A 179 1.28 2.34 -11.64
N CYS A 180 0.82 2.25 -12.89
CA CYS A 180 -0.45 2.87 -13.31
C CYS A 180 -1.64 2.32 -12.53
N ARG A 181 -1.72 0.99 -12.37
CA ARG A 181 -2.78 0.32 -11.62
C ARG A 181 -2.84 0.78 -10.17
N ARG A 182 -1.67 0.82 -9.50
CA ARG A 182 -1.52 1.23 -8.10
C ARG A 182 -1.89 2.70 -7.92
N LEU A 183 -1.37 3.59 -8.77
CA LEU A 183 -1.64 5.03 -8.70
C LEU A 183 -3.11 5.35 -8.99
N ALA A 184 -3.72 4.71 -9.98
CA ALA A 184 -5.14 4.86 -10.26
C ALA A 184 -6.01 4.39 -9.09
N SER A 185 -5.64 3.27 -8.45
CA SER A 185 -6.33 2.78 -7.26
C SER A 185 -6.24 3.79 -6.13
N LEU A 186 -5.05 4.31 -5.85
CA LEU A 186 -4.89 5.29 -4.78
C LEU A 186 -5.56 6.63 -5.06
N ALA A 187 -5.60 7.09 -6.32
CA ALA A 187 -6.25 8.33 -6.71
C ALA A 187 -7.79 8.25 -6.59
N MET A 188 -8.36 7.08 -6.87
CA MET A 188 -9.81 6.82 -6.79
C MET A 188 -10.30 6.46 -5.38
N ARG A 189 -9.39 6.28 -4.40
CA ARG A 189 -9.73 5.84 -3.05
C ARG A 189 -10.47 6.95 -2.28
N PRO A 190 -11.54 6.62 -1.52
CA PRO A 190 -12.14 7.56 -0.58
C PRO A 190 -11.12 8.02 0.49
N TYR A 191 -11.13 9.30 0.82
CA TYR A 191 -10.31 9.90 1.86
C TYR A 191 -11.11 10.88 2.71
N ARG A 192 -10.59 11.19 3.90
CA ARG A 192 -11.17 12.23 4.75
C ARG A 192 -10.65 13.58 4.30
N ALA A 193 -11.55 14.44 3.85
CA ALA A 193 -11.28 15.84 3.59
C ALA A 193 -11.82 16.66 4.76
N THR A 194 -11.00 17.56 5.29
CA THR A 194 -11.43 18.55 6.28
C THR A 194 -11.89 19.78 5.51
N ILE A 195 -13.19 20.05 5.51
CA ILE A 195 -13.73 21.28 4.93
C ILE A 195 -13.76 22.31 6.06
N GLN A 196 -12.99 23.38 5.89
CA GLN A 196 -13.04 24.55 6.77
C GLN A 196 -14.07 25.53 6.20
N THR A 197 -15.22 25.63 6.86
CA THR A 197 -16.26 26.58 6.48
C THR A 197 -16.11 27.82 7.36
N THR A 198 -15.56 28.89 6.79
CA THR A 198 -15.48 30.20 7.46
C THR A 198 -16.78 30.96 7.20
N THR A 199 -17.74 30.83 8.12
CA THR A 199 -18.98 31.61 8.06
C THR A 199 -18.74 32.96 8.73
N SER A 200 -18.53 34.02 7.95
CA SER A 200 -18.51 35.39 8.45
C SER A 200 -19.95 35.90 8.58
N ILE A 201 -20.51 35.87 9.78
CA ILE A 201 -21.82 36.47 10.06
C ILE A 201 -21.59 37.94 10.37
N THR A 202 -21.93 38.82 9.43
CA THR A 202 -21.98 40.26 9.67
C THR A 202 -23.35 40.62 10.24
N THR A 203 -23.46 40.74 11.56
CA THR A 203 -24.68 41.21 12.20
C THR A 203 -24.80 42.72 12.04
N GLU A 204 -25.63 43.19 11.11
CA GLU A 204 -26.06 44.59 11.06
C GLU A 204 -27.06 44.87 12.19
N THR A 205 -26.61 45.54 13.25
CA THR A 205 -27.50 46.07 14.29
C THR A 205 -28.25 47.29 13.77
N LYS A 206 -29.47 47.11 13.27
CA LYS A 206 -30.40 48.22 13.02
C LYS A 206 -30.83 48.83 14.37
N SER A 207 -30.24 49.97 14.74
CA SER A 207 -30.72 50.77 15.86
C SER A 207 -32.07 51.40 15.51
N VAL A 208 -33.15 50.90 16.10
CA VAL A 208 -34.47 51.53 16.02
C VAL A 208 -34.45 52.78 16.92
N LYS A 209 -34.42 53.97 16.31
CA LYS A 209 -34.60 55.25 17.02
C LYS A 209 -36.10 55.47 17.26
N THR A 210 -36.53 55.33 18.51
CA THR A 210 -37.86 55.76 18.96
C THR A 210 -37.81 57.25 19.30
N SER A 211 -38.56 58.08 18.56
CA SER A 211 -38.72 59.52 18.83
C SER A 211 -39.94 59.77 19.73
N MET A 212 -39.72 60.30 20.93
CA MET A 212 -40.74 61.02 21.71
C MET A 212 -40.27 62.47 21.90
N GLY A 213 -41.22 63.40 21.85
CA GLY A 213 -40.99 64.83 21.61
C GLY A 213 -40.81 65.72 22.83
N ASP A 214 -40.92 67.01 22.49
CA ASP A 214 -41.21 68.22 23.28
C ASP A 214 -40.07 69.10 23.81
N SER A 215 -39.95 70.24 23.09
CA SER A 215 -40.01 71.64 23.53
C SER A 215 -38.90 72.28 24.39
N MET A 216 -38.51 73.45 23.86
CA MET A 216 -38.03 74.69 24.49
C MET A 216 -36.57 74.85 24.95
N SER A 217 -35.92 75.75 24.20
CA SER A 217 -35.13 76.92 24.64
C SER A 217 -33.69 76.71 25.10
N GLY A 218 -32.79 77.52 24.53
CA GLY A 218 -31.55 77.92 25.18
C GLY A 218 -30.27 77.61 24.41
N SER A 219 -29.95 78.48 23.44
CA SER A 219 -28.63 79.04 23.15
C SER A 219 -27.33 78.31 23.54
N ASN A 220 -26.46 78.22 22.51
CA ASN A 220 -25.00 78.37 22.50
C ASN A 220 -24.07 77.14 22.46
N LEU A 221 -23.05 77.35 21.62
CA LEU A 221 -21.68 76.83 21.62
C LEU A 221 -21.36 75.53 20.83
N ILE A 222 -20.79 75.83 19.66
CA ILE A 222 -19.87 75.08 18.81
C ILE A 222 -18.98 74.11 19.60
N SER A 223 -19.05 72.82 19.26
CA SER A 223 -17.96 71.86 19.46
C SER A 223 -18.06 70.74 18.41
N ASN A 224 -17.16 70.77 17.43
CA ASN A 224 -16.94 69.68 16.48
C ASN A 224 -16.34 68.49 17.23
N LYS A 225 -17.18 67.54 17.64
CA LYS A 225 -16.74 66.26 18.22
C LYS A 225 -16.76 65.20 17.11
N LEU A 226 -15.57 64.90 16.58
CA LEU A 226 -15.33 63.73 15.73
C LEU A 226 -15.88 62.49 16.45
N CYS A 227 -16.95 61.88 15.93
CA CYS A 227 -17.45 60.60 16.42
C CYS A 227 -16.53 59.49 15.88
N SER A 228 -15.66 58.98 16.75
CA SER A 228 -14.95 57.72 16.51
C SER A 228 -15.97 56.58 16.39
N SER A 229 -16.23 56.11 15.18
CA SER A 229 -17.01 54.89 14.94
C SER A 229 -16.29 53.73 15.64
N ALA A 230 -16.96 53.10 16.60
CA ALA A 230 -16.43 51.95 17.32
C ALA A 230 -16.08 50.81 16.34
N PRO A 231 -15.00 50.04 16.57
CA PRO A 231 -14.65 48.90 15.73
C PRO A 231 -15.73 47.84 15.81
N VAL A 232 -16.32 47.50 14.65
CA VAL A 232 -17.24 46.38 14.50
C VAL A 232 -16.49 45.09 14.85
N GLN A 233 -16.78 44.51 16.01
CA GLN A 233 -16.23 43.22 16.40
C GLN A 233 -16.83 42.15 15.49
N THR A 234 -16.00 41.54 14.66
CA THR A 234 -16.39 40.43 13.79
C THR A 234 -15.95 39.14 14.47
N GLU A 235 -16.87 38.40 15.09
CA GLU A 235 -16.58 37.06 15.61
C GLU A 235 -16.49 36.08 14.43
N LYS A 236 -15.30 35.52 14.20
CA LYS A 236 -15.10 34.43 13.25
C LYS A 236 -15.32 33.11 13.97
N HIS A 237 -16.41 32.41 13.65
CA HIS A 237 -16.61 31.04 14.07
C HIS A 237 -16.05 30.11 12.99
N GLU A 238 -14.95 29.40 13.31
CA GLU A 238 -14.41 28.36 12.44
C GLU A 238 -15.02 27.02 12.84
N SER A 239 -15.78 26.42 11.91
CA SER A 239 -16.24 25.04 12.04
C SER A 239 -15.48 24.19 11.03
N SER A 240 -14.94 23.06 11.49
CA SER A 240 -14.27 22.08 10.63
C SER A 240 -15.08 20.79 10.66
N GLU A 241 -15.54 20.35 9.50
CA GLU A 241 -16.24 19.08 9.34
C GLU A 241 -15.36 18.12 8.53
N ASN A 242 -15.24 16.88 9.00
CA ASN A 242 -14.51 15.82 8.30
C ASN A 242 -15.49 15.03 7.45
N ILE A 243 -15.46 15.24 6.14
CA ILE A 243 -16.32 14.53 5.19
C ILE A 243 -15.47 13.46 4.48
N GLN A 244 -16.02 12.26 4.35
CA GLN A 244 -15.44 11.22 3.49
C GLN A 244 -15.84 11.52 2.05
N THR A 245 -14.86 11.69 1.17
CA THR A 245 -15.09 12.04 -0.23
C THR A 245 -14.06 11.37 -1.14
N THR A 246 -14.28 11.39 -2.45
CA THR A 246 -13.34 10.91 -3.46
C THR A 246 -12.77 12.06 -4.29
N LEU A 247 -11.61 11.86 -4.93
CA LEU A 247 -11.05 12.89 -5.81
C LEU A 247 -11.97 13.17 -7.00
N LEU A 248 -12.75 12.17 -7.43
CA LEU A 248 -13.76 12.32 -8.47
C LEU A 248 -14.92 13.23 -8.04
N GLU A 249 -15.38 13.11 -6.79
CA GLU A 249 -16.42 14.01 -6.24
C GLU A 249 -15.92 15.45 -6.10
N GLN A 250 -14.65 15.63 -5.72
CA GLN A 250 -14.05 16.96 -5.65
C GLN A 250 -13.80 17.58 -7.03
N LEU A 251 -13.50 16.76 -8.04
CA LEU A 251 -13.19 17.19 -9.40
C LEU A 251 -14.10 16.51 -10.44
N PRO A 252 -15.41 16.77 -10.42
CA PRO A 252 -16.38 16.07 -11.27
C PRO A 252 -16.20 16.39 -12.76
N HIS A 253 -15.45 17.44 -13.10
CA HIS A 253 -15.13 17.80 -14.48
C HIS A 253 -13.84 17.15 -15.01
N ASN A 254 -13.11 16.43 -14.16
CA ASN A 254 -11.88 15.76 -14.57
C ASN A 254 -12.21 14.56 -15.48
N ARG A 255 -11.90 14.72 -16.78
CA ARG A 255 -12.19 13.74 -17.82
C ARG A 255 -11.48 12.40 -17.58
N LEU A 256 -10.23 12.40 -17.12
CA LEU A 256 -9.47 11.16 -16.86
C LEU A 256 -10.04 10.39 -15.66
N LEU A 257 -10.35 11.06 -14.54
CA LEU A 257 -10.97 10.42 -13.38
C LEU A 257 -12.33 9.79 -13.72
N ARG A 258 -13.16 10.50 -14.49
CA ARG A 258 -14.44 9.96 -14.98
C ARG A 258 -14.27 8.74 -15.88
N ARG A 259 -13.26 8.79 -16.75
CA ARG A 259 -12.90 7.69 -17.67
C ARG A 259 -12.47 6.46 -16.87
N ILE A 260 -11.52 6.62 -15.95
CA ILE A 260 -11.05 5.56 -15.04
C ILE A 260 -12.21 4.98 -14.23
N SER A 261 -13.05 5.83 -13.63
CA SER A 261 -14.21 5.40 -12.84
C SER A 261 -15.18 4.53 -13.64
N ARG A 262 -15.53 4.94 -14.87
CA ARG A 262 -16.41 4.16 -15.76
C ARG A 262 -15.81 2.80 -16.11
N MET A 263 -14.50 2.74 -16.23
CA MET A 263 -13.74 1.57 -16.66
C MET A 263 -13.34 0.66 -15.50
N TRP A 264 -13.45 1.14 -14.25
CA TRP A 264 -12.94 0.47 -13.06
C TRP A 264 -13.45 -0.96 -12.90
N LYS A 265 -14.75 -1.16 -13.15
CA LYS A 265 -15.39 -2.48 -13.11
C LYS A 265 -14.78 -3.49 -14.08
N PHE A 266 -14.21 -3.04 -15.19
CA PHE A 266 -13.55 -3.90 -16.17
C PHE A 266 -12.08 -4.14 -15.83
N ALA A 267 -11.44 -3.24 -15.06
CA ALA A 267 -10.08 -3.42 -14.58
C ALA A 267 -9.99 -4.55 -13.54
N LEU A 268 -11.07 -4.80 -12.81
CA LEU A 268 -11.21 -5.90 -11.85
C LEU A 268 -11.44 -7.27 -12.51
N ILE A 269 -11.77 -7.33 -13.81
CA ILE A 269 -11.93 -8.58 -14.53
C ILE A 269 -10.53 -9.12 -14.86
N LEU A 270 -10.19 -10.27 -14.29
CA LEU A 270 -8.93 -10.97 -14.57
C LEU A 270 -8.80 -11.21 -16.09
N PRO A 271 -7.62 -10.95 -16.69
CA PRO A 271 -7.39 -11.27 -18.10
C PRO A 271 -7.61 -12.77 -18.34
N SER A 272 -8.00 -13.14 -19.56
CA SER A 272 -8.08 -14.56 -19.90
C SER A 272 -6.68 -15.18 -19.82
N LEU A 273 -6.60 -16.50 -19.60
CA LEU A 273 -5.31 -17.20 -19.57
C LEU A 273 -4.51 -16.99 -20.88
N LYS A 274 -5.20 -16.85 -22.01
CA LYS A 274 -4.59 -16.57 -23.32
C LYS A 274 -3.93 -15.18 -23.34
N ASP A 275 -4.62 -14.18 -22.79
CA ASP A 275 -4.09 -12.83 -22.66
C ASP A 275 -2.89 -12.82 -21.70
N ALA A 276 -3.02 -13.48 -20.55
CA ALA A 276 -1.95 -13.63 -19.56
C ALA A 276 -0.65 -14.22 -20.16
N LYS A 277 -0.78 -15.25 -21.02
CA LYS A 277 0.35 -15.88 -21.72
C LYS A 277 1.02 -14.98 -22.76
N ALA A 278 0.26 -14.12 -23.43
CA ALA A 278 0.83 -13.17 -24.39
C ALA A 278 1.69 -12.09 -23.72
N PHE A 279 1.52 -11.86 -22.40
CA PHE A 279 2.19 -10.77 -21.67
C PHE A 279 3.63 -11.06 -21.19
N HIS A 280 4.02 -12.33 -21.03
CA HIS A 280 5.34 -12.68 -20.48
C HIS A 280 6.52 -12.61 -21.49
N ARG A 281 6.26 -12.27 -22.76
CA ARG A 281 7.31 -12.14 -23.78
C ARG A 281 7.73 -10.67 -23.95
N VAL A 282 8.46 -10.12 -22.98
CA VAL A 282 9.30 -8.95 -23.23
C VAL A 282 10.69 -9.47 -23.65
N PRO A 283 11.18 -9.16 -24.86
CA PRO A 283 12.48 -9.64 -25.31
C PRO A 283 13.58 -8.90 -24.54
N THR A 284 14.33 -9.65 -23.71
CA THR A 284 15.60 -9.18 -23.15
C THR A 284 16.67 -9.21 -24.23
N ASN A 285 17.32 -8.06 -24.43
CA ASN A 285 18.33 -7.87 -25.47
C ASN A 285 19.64 -8.58 -25.08
N PRO A 286 20.19 -9.51 -25.89
CA PRO A 286 21.38 -10.28 -25.53
C PRO A 286 22.64 -9.57 -26.05
N ALA A 287 23.30 -8.78 -25.21
CA ALA A 287 24.64 -8.28 -25.49
C ALA A 287 25.59 -8.69 -24.35
N GLY A 288 26.58 -9.51 -24.71
CA GLY A 288 27.34 -10.37 -23.81
C GLY A 288 28.55 -9.75 -23.11
N ILE A 289 29.00 -10.45 -22.07
CA ILE A 289 30.24 -10.22 -21.33
C ILE A 289 30.96 -11.57 -21.21
N VAL A 290 32.25 -11.58 -21.53
CA VAL A 290 33.15 -12.75 -21.48
C VAL A 290 33.91 -12.73 -20.17
N ALA A 291 33.83 -13.80 -19.38
CA ALA A 291 34.55 -13.95 -18.12
C ALA A 291 35.54 -15.13 -18.17
N THR A 292 36.70 -14.91 -17.57
CA THR A 292 37.80 -15.86 -17.46
C THR A 292 37.63 -16.81 -16.27
N LYS A 293 37.72 -18.11 -16.57
CA LYS A 293 38.10 -19.25 -15.72
C LYS A 293 37.95 -19.06 -14.20
N CYS A 294 36.76 -19.38 -13.70
CA CYS A 294 36.56 -19.90 -12.34
C CYS A 294 35.97 -21.32 -12.41
N SER A 295 36.06 -22.01 -11.28
CA SER A 295 35.66 -23.40 -11.00
C SER A 295 34.45 -23.91 -11.81
N LYS A 296 34.48 -25.19 -12.20
CA LYS A 296 33.49 -25.92 -13.06
C LYS A 296 32.03 -25.96 -12.57
N ARG A 297 31.59 -25.10 -11.65
CA ARG A 297 30.20 -25.02 -11.21
C ARG A 297 29.54 -23.81 -11.87
N HIS A 298 28.55 -24.13 -12.70
CA HIS A 298 27.62 -23.28 -13.44
C HIS A 298 28.25 -22.25 -14.40
N GLU A 299 28.10 -22.49 -15.71
CA GLU A 299 28.55 -21.57 -16.78
C GLU A 299 27.91 -20.16 -16.71
N ASN A 300 26.82 -19.98 -15.94
CA ASN A 300 26.17 -18.69 -15.68
C ASN A 300 26.69 -17.95 -14.43
N ASP A 301 27.57 -18.55 -13.61
CA ASP A 301 28.03 -17.97 -12.33
C ASP A 301 29.14 -16.91 -12.49
N ALA A 302 29.67 -16.74 -13.70
CA ALA A 302 30.75 -15.82 -14.01
C ALA A 302 30.53 -14.36 -13.53
N ASN A 303 29.28 -13.95 -13.30
CA ASN A 303 28.93 -12.56 -12.97
C ASN A 303 28.65 -12.32 -11.49
N TYR A 304 28.57 -13.36 -10.65
CA TYR A 304 28.18 -13.24 -9.24
C TYR A 304 29.24 -13.85 -8.32
N PRO A 305 29.94 -13.05 -7.49
CA PRO A 305 30.96 -13.55 -6.57
C PRO A 305 30.42 -14.42 -5.43
N TYR A 306 29.10 -14.41 -5.20
CA TYR A 306 28.42 -15.21 -4.18
C TYR A 306 27.16 -15.85 -4.77
N GLN A 307 26.80 -17.03 -4.29
CA GLN A 307 25.56 -17.70 -4.69
C GLN A 307 24.34 -17.06 -4.02
N ILE A 308 24.43 -16.73 -2.73
CA ILE A 308 23.34 -16.14 -1.94
C ILE A 308 23.78 -14.84 -1.28
N SER A 309 22.94 -13.81 -1.37
CA SER A 309 23.01 -12.62 -0.51
C SER A 309 21.88 -12.64 0.52
N ILE A 310 22.24 -12.76 1.79
CA ILE A 310 21.29 -12.51 2.88
C ILE A 310 21.18 -11.00 3.08
N ILE A 311 19.98 -10.45 2.90
CA ILE A 311 19.70 -9.03 3.14
C ILE A 311 18.89 -8.89 4.43
N MET A 312 19.48 -8.22 5.41
CA MET A 312 18.92 -8.11 6.77
C MET A 312 18.76 -6.65 7.18
N PRO A 313 17.52 -6.10 7.21
CA PRO A 313 17.31 -4.76 7.74
C PRO A 313 17.41 -4.78 9.28
N ALA A 314 18.08 -3.78 9.85
CA ALA A 314 18.26 -3.60 11.28
C ALA A 314 17.80 -2.19 11.69
N PHE A 315 16.91 -2.09 12.69
CA PHE A 315 16.44 -0.82 13.24
C PHE A 315 16.24 -0.98 14.74
N TYR A 316 16.97 -0.22 15.56
CA TYR A 316 17.05 -0.43 17.02
C TYR A 316 17.45 -1.85 17.45
N GLU A 317 18.18 -2.56 16.59
CA GLU A 317 18.68 -3.90 16.89
C GLU A 317 20.03 -3.87 17.62
N LYS A 318 20.23 -4.81 18.53
CA LYS A 318 21.51 -5.00 19.24
C LYS A 318 22.43 -5.89 18.43
N GLY A 319 23.69 -5.52 18.26
CA GLY A 319 24.69 -6.29 17.52
C GLY A 319 24.83 -7.73 18.04
N ASN A 320 24.80 -7.93 19.37
CA ASN A 320 24.83 -9.26 19.97
C ASN A 320 23.65 -10.16 19.54
N HIS A 321 22.47 -9.57 19.29
CA HIS A 321 21.30 -10.31 18.79
C HIS A 321 21.54 -10.80 17.36
N LEU A 322 22.02 -9.90 16.49
CA LEU A 322 22.37 -10.25 15.12
C LEU A 322 23.49 -11.30 15.07
N ILE A 323 24.50 -11.17 15.94
CA ILE A 323 25.58 -12.17 16.08
C ILE A 323 25.00 -13.53 16.41
N ALA A 324 24.12 -13.65 17.41
CA ALA A 324 23.54 -14.94 17.78
C ALA A 324 22.77 -15.59 16.61
N LYS A 325 22.03 -14.78 15.84
CA LYS A 325 21.20 -15.25 14.73
C LYS A 325 22.06 -15.63 13.52
N LEU A 326 23.05 -14.82 13.18
CA LEU A 326 24.01 -15.08 12.10
C LEU A 326 24.94 -16.24 12.42
N THR A 327 25.42 -16.38 13.66
CA THR A 327 26.16 -17.57 14.10
C THR A 327 25.31 -18.81 13.92
N LYS A 328 24.01 -18.75 14.25
CA LYS A 328 23.14 -19.90 14.05
C LYS A 328 22.95 -20.25 12.58
N ALA A 329 22.73 -19.24 11.73
CA ALA A 329 22.63 -19.41 10.28
C ALA A 329 23.92 -19.98 9.67
N LEU A 330 25.08 -19.54 10.18
CA LEU A 330 26.41 -20.01 9.78
C LEU A 330 26.59 -21.48 10.13
N GLU A 331 26.29 -21.87 11.37
CA GLU A 331 26.35 -23.27 11.83
C GLU A 331 25.44 -24.19 11.01
N THR A 332 24.26 -23.70 10.62
CA THR A 332 23.26 -24.49 9.92
C THR A 332 23.40 -24.48 8.39
N SER A 333 24.32 -23.69 7.84
CA SER A 333 24.65 -23.68 6.40
C SER A 333 25.57 -24.84 5.99
N ASN A 334 25.48 -25.26 4.73
CA ASN A 334 26.41 -26.19 4.10
C ASN A 334 27.67 -25.45 3.61
N ASP A 335 27.48 -24.42 2.79
CA ASP A 335 28.52 -23.77 2.00
C ASP A 335 28.56 -22.26 2.32
N PRO A 336 28.94 -21.87 3.56
CA PRO A 336 28.85 -20.48 4.01
C PRO A 336 29.77 -19.50 3.27
N ASP A 337 30.85 -19.99 2.69
CA ASP A 337 31.80 -19.22 1.89
C ASP A 337 31.19 -18.69 0.59
N GLU A 338 30.15 -19.34 0.07
CA GLU A 338 29.36 -18.91 -1.10
C GLU A 338 28.24 -17.92 -0.74
N ILE A 339 28.20 -17.46 0.52
CA ILE A 339 27.13 -16.62 1.06
C ILE A 339 27.72 -15.30 1.54
N GLU A 340 27.14 -14.20 1.05
CA GLU A 340 27.37 -12.88 1.66
C GLU A 340 26.17 -12.44 2.51
N VAL A 341 26.46 -11.58 3.49
CA VAL A 341 25.48 -10.97 4.38
C VAL A 341 25.56 -9.46 4.23
N VAL A 342 24.43 -8.83 3.94
CA VAL A 342 24.26 -7.38 3.81
C VAL A 342 23.29 -6.93 4.91
N ILE A 343 23.84 -6.30 5.95
CA ILE A 343 23.08 -5.72 7.05
C ILE A 343 22.81 -4.26 6.72
N VAL A 344 21.53 -3.88 6.66
CA VAL A 344 21.11 -2.51 6.37
C VAL A 344 20.74 -1.83 7.69
N ASP A 345 21.62 -0.97 8.20
CA ASP A 345 21.41 -0.19 9.42
C ASP A 345 20.51 1.01 9.12
N ALA A 346 19.25 0.91 9.53
CA ALA A 346 18.23 1.94 9.40
C ALA A 346 18.22 2.93 10.60
N GLY A 347 19.19 2.82 11.51
CA GLY A 347 19.39 3.71 12.65
C GLY A 347 19.00 3.09 13.99
N GLY A 348 19.59 3.65 15.06
CA GLY A 348 19.30 3.28 16.45
C GLY A 348 19.90 1.96 16.92
N CYS A 349 20.67 1.27 16.08
CA CYS A 349 21.36 0.04 16.44
C CYS A 349 22.59 0.30 17.32
N THR A 350 23.00 -0.70 18.11
CA THR A 350 24.20 -0.64 18.96
C THR A 350 25.10 -1.85 18.69
N ASP A 351 26.42 -1.67 18.82
CA ASP A 351 27.41 -2.75 18.70
C ASP A 351 27.42 -3.50 17.34
N LEU A 352 26.93 -2.88 16.26
CA LEU A 352 26.85 -3.51 14.94
C LEU A 352 28.24 -3.88 14.39
N GLU A 353 29.26 -3.10 14.71
CA GLU A 353 30.65 -3.34 14.28
C GLU A 353 31.17 -4.71 14.71
N LYS A 354 30.65 -5.28 15.80
CA LYS A 354 31.03 -6.62 16.28
C LYS A 354 30.55 -7.73 15.34
N VAL A 355 29.50 -7.47 14.54
CA VAL A 355 28.93 -8.44 13.60
C VAL A 355 29.88 -8.71 12.43
N VAL A 356 30.73 -7.74 12.05
CA VAL A 356 31.71 -7.92 10.96
C VAL A 356 32.78 -8.94 11.35
N SER A 357 33.08 -9.06 12.65
CA SER A 357 34.04 -10.02 13.21
C SER A 357 33.45 -11.44 13.36
N LEU A 358 32.26 -11.70 12.82
CA LEU A 358 31.59 -12.99 12.94
C LEU A 358 32.22 -14.02 12.01
N GLY A 359 32.95 -14.95 12.61
CA GLY A 359 33.57 -16.10 11.97
C GLY A 359 34.32 -16.92 13.01
N SER A 360 34.41 -18.24 12.79
CA SER A 360 35.33 -19.11 13.52
C SER A 360 36.49 -19.47 12.60
N ASN A 361 37.57 -20.04 13.16
CA ASN A 361 38.68 -20.55 12.34
C ASN A 361 38.26 -21.62 11.32
N GLU A 362 37.08 -22.25 11.49
CA GLU A 362 36.63 -23.38 10.66
C GLU A 362 35.47 -23.03 9.71
N LYS A 363 34.63 -22.04 10.05
CA LYS A 363 33.52 -21.57 9.20
C LYS A 363 33.33 -20.07 9.32
N GLN A 364 33.17 -19.41 8.18
CA GLN A 364 32.82 -18.00 8.07
C GLN A 364 31.95 -17.78 6.83
N PHE A 365 31.13 -16.73 6.86
CA PHE A 365 30.48 -16.25 5.64
C PHE A 365 31.53 -15.73 4.66
N GLY A 366 31.25 -15.82 3.36
CA GLY A 366 32.13 -15.29 2.32
C GLY A 366 32.37 -13.78 2.47
N LYS A 367 31.35 -13.04 2.91
CA LYS A 367 31.46 -11.60 3.23
C LYS A 367 30.34 -11.15 4.16
N ILE A 368 30.66 -10.28 5.10
CA ILE A 368 29.67 -9.56 5.91
C ILE A 368 29.90 -8.06 5.70
N SER A 369 28.84 -7.36 5.34
CA SER A 369 28.87 -5.91 5.14
C SER A 369 27.74 -5.24 5.90
N ILE A 370 28.04 -4.06 6.46
CA ILE A 370 27.06 -3.22 7.14
C ILE A 370 26.99 -1.92 6.34
N ILE A 371 25.79 -1.59 5.87
CA ILE A 371 25.54 -0.38 5.10
C ILE A 371 24.52 0.48 5.86
N SER A 372 24.83 1.76 6.03
CA SER A 372 23.92 2.70 6.68
C SER A 372 22.88 3.21 5.67
N PHE A 373 21.63 3.27 6.09
CA PHE A 373 20.52 3.78 5.29
C PHE A 373 19.60 4.67 6.13
N THR A 374 19.90 5.97 6.17
CA THR A 374 19.16 6.98 6.94
C THR A 374 18.13 7.76 6.12
N ASP A 375 18.14 7.60 4.79
CA ASP A 375 17.44 8.51 3.87
C ASP A 375 15.95 8.19 3.63
N GLY A 376 15.44 7.10 4.22
CA GLY A 376 14.04 6.72 4.03
C GLY A 376 13.57 5.66 5.02
N GLY A 377 12.91 6.10 6.10
CA GLY A 377 12.40 5.18 7.12
C GLY A 377 11.47 4.09 6.55
N GLY A 378 11.60 2.89 7.12
CA GLY A 378 10.70 1.76 6.90
C GLY A 378 11.37 0.55 6.23
N ARG A 379 10.76 -0.62 6.43
CA ARG A 379 11.31 -1.92 6.01
C ARG A 379 11.53 -2.04 4.49
N GLY A 380 10.55 -1.63 3.68
CA GLY A 380 10.63 -1.76 2.22
C GLY A 380 11.82 -1.04 1.60
N PRO A 381 11.99 0.28 1.84
CA PRO A 381 13.17 1.02 1.41
C PRO A 381 14.50 0.40 1.87
N CYS A 382 14.60 -0.08 3.11
CA CYS A 382 15.80 -0.76 3.61
C CYS A 382 16.12 -2.04 2.83
N LEU A 383 15.11 -2.88 2.56
CA LEU A 383 15.29 -4.11 1.78
C LEU A 383 15.74 -3.82 0.35
N ASN A 384 15.15 -2.80 -0.29
CA ASN A 384 15.55 -2.38 -1.65
C ASN A 384 16.98 -1.84 -1.67
N PHE A 385 17.36 -1.05 -0.66
CA PHE A 385 18.71 -0.53 -0.53
C PHE A 385 19.73 -1.65 -0.33
N GLY A 386 19.41 -2.64 0.51
CA GLY A 386 20.21 -3.86 0.66
C GLY A 386 20.33 -4.66 -0.63
N ALA A 387 19.23 -4.83 -1.37
CA ALA A 387 19.22 -5.53 -2.66
C ALA A 387 20.09 -4.84 -3.72
N ALA A 388 20.11 -3.51 -3.74
CA ALA A 388 20.95 -2.75 -4.67
C ALA A 388 22.46 -2.86 -4.36
N ASN A 389 22.83 -3.22 -3.12
CA ASN A 389 24.22 -3.40 -2.68
C ASN A 389 24.65 -4.87 -2.63
N ALA A 390 23.71 -5.79 -2.85
CA ALA A 390 23.98 -7.22 -2.93
C ALA A 390 24.67 -7.57 -4.26
N THR A 391 25.63 -8.48 -4.18
CA THR A 391 26.43 -9.00 -5.29
C THR A 391 26.20 -10.49 -5.53
N GLY A 392 25.41 -11.16 -4.69
CA GLY A 392 25.04 -12.55 -4.86
C GLY A 392 23.92 -12.76 -5.86
N ARG A 393 23.90 -13.96 -6.45
CA ARG A 393 22.95 -14.35 -7.49
C ARG A 393 21.52 -14.46 -6.97
N ILE A 394 21.34 -15.01 -5.77
CA ILE A 394 20.04 -15.19 -5.10
C ILE A 394 19.91 -14.21 -3.94
N LEU A 395 18.87 -13.39 -3.97
CA LEU A 395 18.57 -12.47 -2.87
C LEU A 395 17.63 -13.14 -1.85
N THR A 396 18.10 -13.28 -0.61
CA THR A 396 17.34 -13.84 0.51
C THR A 396 17.09 -12.78 1.57
N PHE A 397 15.87 -12.29 1.67
CA PHE A 397 15.51 -11.31 2.68
C PHE A 397 15.21 -11.98 4.02
N CYS A 398 15.97 -11.64 5.06
CA CYS A 398 15.87 -12.23 6.38
C CYS A 398 15.64 -11.13 7.42
N HIS A 399 14.76 -11.36 8.40
CA HIS A 399 14.64 -10.43 9.53
C HIS A 399 15.71 -10.70 10.58
N SER A 400 16.00 -9.70 11.40
CA SER A 400 16.89 -9.80 12.57
C SER A 400 16.49 -10.91 13.54
N ASP A 401 15.19 -11.17 13.70
CA ASP A 401 14.64 -12.18 14.63
C ASP A 401 14.54 -13.60 14.04
N THR A 402 14.82 -13.78 12.74
CA THR A 402 14.61 -15.04 12.03
C THR A 402 15.74 -16.05 12.28
N THR A 403 15.37 -17.32 12.47
CA THR A 403 16.33 -18.43 12.62
C THR A 403 16.19 -19.40 11.46
N LEU A 404 17.28 -19.62 10.73
CA LEU A 404 17.29 -20.45 9.52
C LEU A 404 17.47 -21.94 9.88
N PRO A 405 16.71 -22.86 9.24
CA PRO A 405 16.80 -24.29 9.51
C PRO A 405 18.15 -24.88 9.06
N LYS A 406 18.39 -26.15 9.39
CA LYS A 406 19.55 -26.89 8.87
C LYS A 406 19.50 -26.96 7.34
N HIS A 407 20.65 -26.73 6.70
CA HIS A 407 20.85 -26.80 5.26
C HIS A 407 19.94 -25.84 4.48
N TRP A 408 19.66 -24.68 5.06
CA TRP A 408 18.77 -23.67 4.49
C TRP A 408 19.26 -23.16 3.13
N ASP A 409 20.57 -22.95 2.99
CA ASP A 409 21.26 -22.47 1.80
C ASP A 409 21.03 -23.40 0.62
N ARG A 410 21.31 -24.69 0.82
CA ARG A 410 21.05 -25.75 -0.18
C ARG A 410 19.56 -25.85 -0.51
N SER A 411 18.68 -25.65 0.47
CA SER A 411 17.24 -25.68 0.23
C SER A 411 16.80 -24.52 -0.67
N ILE A 412 17.34 -23.32 -0.47
CA ILE A 412 17.10 -22.15 -1.32
C ILE A 412 17.63 -22.40 -2.73
N VAL A 413 18.89 -22.79 -2.86
CA VAL A 413 19.56 -23.06 -4.15
C VAL A 413 18.83 -24.15 -4.92
N SER A 414 18.54 -25.29 -4.28
CA SER A 414 17.84 -26.39 -4.95
C SER A 414 16.42 -26.03 -5.38
N THR A 415 15.76 -25.10 -4.70
CA THR A 415 14.42 -24.61 -5.06
C THR A 415 14.48 -23.62 -6.23
N LEU A 416 15.52 -22.77 -6.29
CA LEU A 416 15.58 -21.67 -7.25
C LEU A 416 16.43 -21.95 -8.49
N GLU A 417 17.45 -22.81 -8.39
CA GLU A 417 18.42 -23.03 -9.47
C GLU A 417 18.18 -24.27 -10.31
N HIS A 418 17.26 -25.16 -9.92
CA HIS A 418 16.82 -26.38 -10.62
C HIS A 418 17.61 -26.74 -11.90
N ASP A 419 18.89 -27.13 -11.76
CA ASP A 419 19.81 -27.66 -12.79
C ASP A 419 19.59 -27.27 -14.27
N GLY A 420 19.15 -26.03 -14.55
CA GLY A 420 18.84 -25.58 -15.92
C GLY A 420 17.60 -26.21 -16.58
N MET A 421 16.69 -26.84 -15.83
CA MET A 421 15.40 -27.29 -16.35
C MET A 421 14.52 -26.08 -16.70
N ASP A 422 13.91 -26.10 -17.89
CA ASP A 422 12.93 -25.09 -18.26
C ASP A 422 11.61 -25.29 -17.48
N ASP A 423 10.74 -24.28 -17.52
CA ASP A 423 9.45 -24.32 -16.81
C ASP A 423 8.54 -25.46 -17.29
N ASP A 424 8.72 -25.92 -18.54
CA ASP A 424 7.92 -26.99 -19.13
C ASP A 424 8.36 -28.37 -18.59
N ASP A 425 9.67 -28.59 -18.41
CA ASP A 425 10.25 -29.78 -17.80
C ASP A 425 9.85 -29.91 -16.32
N LEU A 426 9.87 -28.80 -15.58
CA LEU A 426 9.41 -28.76 -14.18
C LEU A 426 7.93 -29.13 -14.06
N PHE A 427 7.10 -28.62 -14.98
CA PHE A 427 5.67 -28.94 -15.02
C PHE A 427 5.42 -30.41 -15.35
N GLN A 428 6.15 -31.00 -16.30
CA GLN A 428 6.05 -32.42 -16.63
C GLN A 428 6.44 -33.33 -15.44
N LEU A 429 7.39 -32.89 -14.62
CA LEU A 429 7.79 -33.57 -13.39
C LEU A 429 6.82 -33.33 -12.22
N GLY A 430 5.74 -32.56 -12.41
CA GLY A 430 4.80 -32.19 -11.36
C GLY A 430 5.41 -31.28 -10.28
N LYS A 431 6.55 -30.65 -10.56
CA LYS A 431 7.20 -29.69 -9.68
C LYS A 431 6.69 -28.30 -9.99
N ILE A 432 5.85 -27.77 -9.10
CA ILE A 432 5.31 -26.42 -9.23
C ILE A 432 6.40 -25.41 -8.85
N ARG A 433 6.70 -24.48 -9.75
CA ARG A 433 7.58 -23.34 -9.47
C ARG A 433 6.87 -22.37 -8.50
N SER A 434 7.34 -22.33 -7.25
CA SER A 434 7.03 -21.20 -6.37
C SER A 434 7.96 -20.05 -6.74
N ASN A 435 7.51 -19.15 -7.60
CA ASN A 435 8.12 -17.82 -7.71
C ASN A 435 7.76 -17.09 -6.41
N SER A 436 8.59 -17.25 -5.38
CA SER A 436 8.22 -16.89 -4.01
C SER A 436 7.98 -15.39 -3.84
N CYS A 437 6.78 -15.06 -3.39
CA CYS A 437 6.57 -14.13 -2.29
C CYS A 437 5.74 -14.87 -1.24
N ALA A 438 6.36 -15.78 -0.49
CA ALA A 438 5.70 -16.43 0.63
C ALA A 438 6.72 -16.67 1.74
N PHE A 439 6.56 -15.93 2.83
CA PHE A 439 7.17 -16.30 4.10
C PHE A 439 6.09 -16.88 5.00
N ALA A 440 6.19 -18.17 5.32
CA ALA A 440 5.64 -18.67 6.58
C ALA A 440 6.75 -18.49 7.62
N PHE A 441 6.73 -17.37 8.34
CA PHE A 441 7.64 -17.17 9.46
C PHE A 441 7.02 -17.82 10.69
N GLY A 442 7.73 -18.79 11.29
CA GLY A 442 7.51 -19.13 12.68
C GLY A 442 8.01 -17.98 13.54
N ILE A 443 7.16 -17.44 14.40
CA ILE A 443 7.59 -16.48 15.44
C ILE A 443 8.50 -17.25 16.40
N ASP A 444 9.69 -16.72 16.71
CA ASP A 444 10.56 -17.30 17.72
C ASP A 444 9.92 -17.17 19.11
N THR A 445 9.18 -18.20 19.52
CA THR A 445 8.54 -18.27 20.83
C THR A 445 9.49 -18.77 21.93
N SER A 446 10.80 -18.83 21.67
CA SER A 446 11.75 -19.16 22.72
C SER A 446 11.76 -18.08 23.81
N PRO A 447 12.15 -18.41 25.05
CA PRO A 447 12.31 -17.41 26.10
C PRO A 447 13.21 -16.24 25.69
N ALA A 448 14.23 -16.48 24.85
CA ALA A 448 15.12 -15.44 24.36
C ALA A 448 14.44 -14.50 23.34
N GLY A 449 13.63 -15.04 22.42
CA GLY A 449 12.86 -14.24 21.46
C GLY A 449 11.76 -13.41 22.14
N LEU A 450 11.12 -13.96 23.18
CA LEU A 450 10.04 -13.30 23.93
C LEU A 450 10.54 -12.33 25.02
N ALA A 451 11.77 -12.47 25.51
CA ALA A 451 12.32 -11.65 26.59
C ALA A 451 12.99 -10.34 26.11
N MET A 452 12.87 -9.97 24.83
CA MET A 452 13.39 -8.69 24.30
C MET A 452 12.74 -7.52 25.06
N PRO A 453 13.49 -6.79 25.92
CA PRO A 453 12.92 -5.66 26.62
C PRO A 453 12.82 -4.49 25.64
N PHE A 454 11.60 -4.02 25.37
CA PHE A 454 11.36 -2.71 24.78
C PHE A 454 11.73 -1.66 25.84
N THR A 455 13.01 -1.40 26.04
CA THR A 455 13.46 -0.28 26.86
C THR A 455 13.14 1.00 26.11
N ALA A 456 11.96 1.56 26.38
CA ALA A 456 11.66 2.94 26.04
C ALA A 456 12.71 3.81 26.75
N THR A 457 13.68 4.31 25.99
CA THR A 457 14.79 5.10 26.52
C THR A 457 14.27 6.47 26.92
N SER A 458 13.79 6.60 28.16
CA SER A 458 13.44 7.87 28.77
C SER A 458 14.71 8.57 29.27
N GLN A 459 15.57 9.05 28.37
CA GLN A 459 16.70 9.91 28.72
C GLN A 459 17.29 10.60 27.48
N SER A 460 16.69 11.72 27.07
CA SER A 460 17.39 12.85 26.43
C SER A 460 16.41 14.03 26.31
N THR A 461 16.57 14.99 27.22
CA THR A 461 15.94 16.31 27.16
C THR A 461 16.64 17.14 26.09
N SER A 462 16.00 17.39 24.93
CA SER A 462 16.10 18.62 24.11
C SER A 462 15.67 18.48 22.62
N TYR A 463 14.74 17.60 22.27
CA TYR A 463 14.04 17.67 20.97
C TYR A 463 12.52 17.54 21.18
N PRO A 464 11.67 18.18 20.36
CA PRO A 464 10.21 18.11 20.52
C PRO A 464 9.75 16.69 20.13
N THR A 465 9.55 15.85 21.12
CA THR A 465 9.00 14.51 20.96
C THR A 465 7.51 14.60 20.64
N SER A 466 7.17 14.52 19.35
CA SER A 466 5.87 14.00 18.91
C SER A 466 5.87 12.50 19.21
N SER A 467 5.41 12.12 20.40
CA SER A 467 5.07 10.73 20.71
C SER A 467 3.90 10.30 19.83
N TYR A 468 4.18 9.42 18.87
CA TYR A 468 3.16 8.80 18.05
C TYR A 468 2.38 7.77 18.90
N PHE A 469 1.31 8.23 19.53
CA PHE A 469 0.24 7.34 19.97
C PHE A 469 -0.74 7.20 18.80
N PRO A 470 -1.00 5.98 18.28
CA PRO A 470 -2.07 5.80 17.32
C PRO A 470 -3.39 6.21 18.01
N PRO A 471 -4.15 7.17 17.46
CA PRO A 471 -5.45 7.54 18.03
C PRO A 471 -6.38 6.34 17.86
N GLY A 472 -6.77 5.69 18.97
CA GLY A 472 -7.78 4.63 18.94
C GLY A 472 -7.68 3.54 20.02
N ILE A 473 -6.61 3.44 20.81
CA ILE A 473 -6.55 2.50 21.93
C ILE A 473 -6.28 3.29 23.21
N ARG A 474 -7.34 3.70 23.90
CA ARG A 474 -7.26 4.00 25.33
C ARG A 474 -7.54 2.69 26.06
N ALA A 475 -6.56 2.17 26.79
CA ALA A 475 -6.85 1.23 27.85
C ALA A 475 -7.72 1.99 28.85
N VAL A 476 -8.94 1.51 29.06
CA VAL A 476 -9.77 1.96 30.18
C VAL A 476 -9.10 1.36 31.41
N GLU A 477 -8.44 2.18 32.21
CA GLU A 477 -8.11 1.80 33.59
C GLU A 477 -9.44 1.65 34.34
N ALA A 478 -9.77 0.41 34.69
CA ALA A 478 -10.83 0.12 35.62
C ALA A 478 -10.29 0.41 37.03
N THR A 479 -10.83 1.45 37.67
CA THR A 479 -10.80 1.62 39.13
C THR A 479 -11.73 0.63 39.81
#